data_AF-M9LFG0-F1
#
_entry.id   AF-M9LFG0-F1
#
_cell.length_a   1.000
_cell.length_b   1.000
_cell.length_c   1.000
_cell.angle_alpha   90.00
_cell.angle_beta   90.00
_cell.angle_gamma   90.00
#
_symmetry.space_group_name_H-M   'P 1'
#
loop_
_entity.id
_entity.type
_entity.pdbx_description
1 polymer ?
#
loop_
_entity_poly.entity_id
_entity_poly.type
_entity_poly.pdbx_seq_one_letter_code
_entity_poly.pdbx_strand_id
1 'polypeptide(L)'
;MDFYYLMPTVSTTFIVISAILVAIGWALIIKGKREAHEKTMIAAAVAALLFFIIYVSRTVFVGNTSWGGPEGLKTIYLIFLLFHIVLATVAAVFGMTTLVTGFRSKFKIHRKIGKITSIIWFITAITGVVVYTLLYILYPGGHTKPVIEAIFG
;
A
#
# COMPACT_ATOMS: atom_id res chain seq x y z
N MET A 1 17.95 12.42 7.85
CA MET A 1 17.58 11.64 6.65
C MET A 1 17.35 12.62 5.53
N ASP A 2 17.91 12.37 4.36
CA ASP A 2 17.56 13.12 3.15
C ASP A 2 16.08 12.89 2.79
N PHE A 3 15.45 13.89 2.17
CA PHE A 3 14.04 13.89 1.76
C PHE A 3 13.68 12.65 0.93
N TYR A 4 14.66 12.15 0.17
CA TYR A 4 14.56 10.92 -0.63
C TYR A 4 14.27 9.66 0.19
N TYR A 5 14.83 9.53 1.39
CA TYR A 5 14.55 8.40 2.28
C TYR A 5 13.32 8.69 3.14
N LEU A 6 13.10 9.96 3.49
CA LEU A 6 11.98 10.37 4.32
C LEU A 6 10.62 10.06 3.67
N MET A 7 10.42 10.46 2.41
CA MET A 7 9.14 10.23 1.71
C MET A 7 8.72 8.75 1.63
N PRO A 8 9.57 7.81 1.14
CA PRO A 8 9.26 6.38 1.16
C PRO A 8 9.03 5.83 2.57
N THR A 9 9.78 6.29 3.57
CA THR A 9 9.60 5.85 4.96
C THR A 9 8.23 6.27 5.49
N VAL A 10 7.88 7.54 5.29
CA VAL A 10 6.58 8.10 5.71
C VAL A 10 5.43 7.43 4.96
N SER A 11 5.53 7.25 3.64
CA SER A 11 4.49 6.54 2.87
C SER A 11 4.33 5.10 3.39
N THR A 12 5.43 4.38 3.56
CA THR A 12 5.40 2.98 4.05
C THR A 12 4.80 2.91 5.46
N THR A 13 5.06 3.89 6.30
CA THR A 13 4.46 3.98 7.65
C THR A 13 2.93 4.11 7.56
N PHE A 14 2.40 4.95 6.66
CA PHE A 14 0.96 5.11 6.49
C PHE A 14 0.26 3.83 6.03
N ILE A 15 0.84 3.06 5.11
CA ILE A 15 0.22 1.79 4.68
C ILE A 15 0.30 0.71 5.78
N VAL A 16 1.35 0.71 6.60
CA VAL A 16 1.45 -0.16 7.78
C VAL A 16 0.39 0.22 8.82
N ILE A 17 0.21 1.51 9.11
CA ILE A 17 -0.86 2.01 9.98
C ILE A 17 -2.22 1.58 9.44
N SER A 18 -2.45 1.75 8.13
CA SER A 18 -3.69 1.30 7.48
C SER A 18 -3.92 -0.20 7.70
N ALA A 19 -2.90 -1.05 7.49
CA ALA A 19 -3.01 -2.49 7.71
C ALA A 19 -3.33 -2.82 9.18
N ILE A 20 -2.69 -2.17 10.15
CA ILE A 20 -3.00 -2.35 11.58
C ILE A 20 -4.46 -1.97 11.87
N LEU A 21 -4.93 -0.84 11.34
CA LEU A 21 -6.34 -0.43 11.49
C LEU A 21 -7.29 -1.42 10.82
N VAL A 22 -6.93 -2.02 9.68
CA VAL A 22 -7.72 -3.11 9.07
C VAL A 22 -7.81 -4.32 10.00
N ALA A 23 -6.70 -4.71 10.66
CA ALA A 23 -6.72 -5.81 11.62
C ALA A 23 -7.62 -5.51 12.83
N ILE A 24 -7.53 -4.29 13.37
CA ILE A 24 -8.41 -3.84 14.46
C ILE A 24 -9.87 -3.82 14.00
N GLY A 25 -10.15 -3.27 12.82
CA GLY A 25 -11.48 -3.21 12.20
C GLY A 25 -12.07 -4.61 12.01
N TRP A 26 -11.27 -5.58 11.58
CA TRP A 26 -11.69 -6.98 11.47
C TRP A 26 -12.04 -7.55 12.86
N ALA A 27 -11.18 -7.37 13.86
CA ALA A 27 -11.46 -7.85 15.21
C ALA A 27 -12.74 -7.23 15.81
N LEU A 28 -13.01 -5.95 15.54
CA LEU A 28 -14.22 -5.25 15.98
C LEU A 28 -15.49 -5.84 15.35
N ILE A 29 -15.49 -6.14 14.06
CA ILE A 29 -16.68 -6.69 13.40
C ILE A 29 -16.97 -8.14 13.81
N ILE A 30 -15.93 -8.93 14.10
CA ILE A 30 -16.11 -10.27 14.69
C ILE A 30 -16.83 -10.17 16.04
N LYS A 31 -16.50 -9.14 16.84
CA LYS A 31 -17.16 -8.85 18.13
C LYS A 31 -18.52 -8.17 17.99
N GLY A 32 -19.05 -8.00 16.78
CA GLY A 32 -20.33 -7.32 16.53
C GLY A 32 -20.31 -5.80 16.75
N LYS A 33 -19.14 -5.18 17.01
CA LYS A 33 -19.00 -3.74 17.28
C LYS A 33 -19.00 -2.95 15.97
N ARG A 34 -20.17 -2.83 15.36
CA ARG A 34 -20.36 -2.29 14.00
C ARG A 34 -19.92 -0.83 13.84
N GLU A 35 -20.35 0.06 14.73
CA GLU A 35 -20.01 1.48 14.65
C GLU A 35 -18.49 1.70 14.80
N ALA A 36 -17.87 0.99 15.74
CA ALA A 36 -16.42 1.04 15.93
C ALA A 36 -15.67 0.48 14.72
N HIS A 37 -16.15 -0.61 14.13
CA HIS A 37 -15.61 -1.15 12.88
C HIS A 37 -15.64 -0.09 11.76
N GLU A 38 -16.79 0.55 11.54
CA GLU A 38 -16.95 1.56 10.50
C GLU A 38 -15.98 2.74 10.68
N LYS A 39 -15.94 3.33 11.88
CA LYS A 39 -15.00 4.43 12.20
C LYS A 39 -13.54 4.01 11.98
N THR A 40 -13.18 2.81 12.40
CA THR A 40 -11.82 2.26 12.22
C THR A 40 -11.51 2.05 10.74
N MET A 41 -12.48 1.62 9.93
CA MET A 41 -12.27 1.38 8.51
C MET A 41 -12.16 2.66 7.70
N ILE A 42 -12.87 3.72 8.09
CA ILE A 42 -12.68 5.05 7.52
C ILE A 42 -11.26 5.56 7.85
N ALA A 43 -10.80 5.42 9.09
CA ALA A 43 -9.43 5.80 9.46
C ALA A 43 -8.37 5.01 8.66
N ALA A 44 -8.58 3.70 8.47
CA ALA A 44 -7.70 2.86 7.65
C ALA A 44 -7.66 3.33 6.19
N ALA A 45 -8.81 3.71 5.63
CA ALA A 45 -8.91 4.23 4.27
C ALA A 45 -8.22 5.58 4.11
N VAL A 46 -8.34 6.48 5.10
CA VAL A 46 -7.61 7.75 5.11
C VAL A 46 -6.10 7.53 5.16
N ALA A 47 -5.61 6.63 6.02
CA ALA A 47 -4.19 6.28 6.05
C ALA A 47 -3.69 5.71 4.71
N ALA A 48 -4.48 4.84 4.07
CA ALA A 48 -4.16 4.30 2.74
C ALA A 48 -4.12 5.39 1.66
N LEU A 49 -5.05 6.35 1.70
CA LEU A 49 -5.09 7.48 0.79
C LEU A 49 -3.86 8.39 0.96
N LEU A 50 -3.46 8.67 2.21
CA LEU A 50 -2.25 9.43 2.50
C LEU A 50 -1.00 8.72 1.98
N PHE A 51 -0.88 7.40 2.18
CA PHE A 51 0.17 6.58 1.55
C PHE A 51 0.21 6.81 0.03
N PHE A 52 -0.95 6.69 -0.64
CA PHE A 52 -1.02 6.77 -2.10
C PHE A 52 -0.65 8.17 -2.62
N ILE A 53 -1.15 9.23 -1.98
CA ILE A 53 -0.81 10.61 -2.33
C ILE A 53 0.69 10.83 -2.22
N ILE A 54 1.30 10.46 -1.08
CA ILE A 54 2.74 10.64 -0.87
C ILE A 54 3.54 9.83 -1.89
N TYR A 55 3.15 8.57 -2.14
CA TYR A 55 3.79 7.67 -3.11
C TYR A 55 3.75 8.23 -4.54
N VAL A 56 2.60 8.73 -5.00
CA VAL A 56 2.46 9.32 -6.33
C VAL A 56 3.24 10.63 -6.42
N SER A 57 3.11 11.51 -5.42
CA SER A 57 3.86 12.77 -5.38
C SER A 57 5.36 12.55 -5.49
N ARG A 58 5.94 11.63 -4.71
CA ARG A 58 7.38 11.34 -4.82
C ARG A 58 7.75 10.76 -6.19
N THR A 59 6.92 9.88 -6.74
CA THR A 59 7.19 9.25 -8.04
C THR A 59 7.19 10.29 -9.16
N VAL A 60 6.27 11.24 -9.10
CA VAL A 60 6.14 12.31 -10.10
C VAL A 60 7.28 13.33 -10.01
N PHE A 61 7.59 13.83 -8.81
CA PHE A 61 8.48 14.99 -8.63
C PHE A 61 9.92 14.65 -8.23
N VAL A 62 10.15 13.52 -7.56
CA VAL A 62 11.47 13.14 -7.02
C VAL A 62 12.04 11.92 -7.73
N GLY A 63 11.18 11.08 -8.31
CA GLY A 63 11.57 9.79 -8.86
C GLY A 63 11.60 8.68 -7.81
N ASN A 64 12.05 7.50 -8.23
CA ASN A 64 12.04 6.28 -7.44
C ASN A 64 13.47 5.76 -7.20
N THR A 65 13.58 4.54 -6.67
CA THR A 65 14.87 3.89 -6.38
C THR A 65 15.11 2.75 -7.35
N SER A 66 16.30 2.72 -7.93
CA SER A 66 16.77 1.60 -8.74
C SER A 66 17.29 0.47 -7.85
N TRP A 67 17.37 -0.75 -8.41
CA TRP A 67 17.94 -1.89 -7.70
C TRP A 67 19.45 -1.70 -7.46
N GLY A 68 19.88 -1.64 -6.20
CA GLY A 68 21.29 -1.51 -5.80
C GLY A 68 21.97 -2.81 -5.40
N GLY A 69 21.30 -3.96 -5.55
CA GLY A 69 21.81 -5.25 -5.09
C GLY A 69 22.56 -6.04 -6.17
N PRO A 70 23.00 -7.28 -5.86
CA PRO A 70 23.71 -8.13 -6.82
C PRO A 70 22.92 -8.35 -8.11
N GLU A 71 23.60 -8.38 -9.26
CA GLU A 71 22.97 -8.53 -10.57
C GLU A 71 22.19 -9.85 -10.70
N GLY A 72 22.71 -10.94 -10.13
CA GLY A 72 22.04 -12.26 -10.15
C GLY A 72 20.69 -12.29 -9.44
N LEU A 73 20.40 -11.32 -8.55
CA LEU A 73 19.11 -11.21 -7.85
C LEU A 73 18.15 -10.22 -8.51
N LYS A 74 18.62 -9.42 -9.47
CA LYS A 74 17.83 -8.35 -10.11
C LYS A 74 16.55 -8.89 -10.75
N THR A 75 16.64 -9.99 -11.49
CA THR A 75 15.47 -10.60 -12.16
C THR A 75 14.43 -11.09 -11.15
N ILE A 76 14.88 -11.73 -10.06
CA ILE A 76 13.99 -12.21 -8.99
C ILE A 76 13.28 -11.02 -8.32
N TYR A 77 14.03 -9.95 -8.03
CA TYR A 77 13.48 -8.72 -7.49
C TYR A 77 12.43 -8.10 -8.43
N LEU A 78 12.69 -8.01 -9.73
CA LEU A 78 11.75 -7.44 -10.70
C LEU A 78 10.46 -8.26 -10.82
N ILE A 79 10.54 -9.59 -10.79
CA ILE A 79 9.37 -10.47 -10.76
C ILE A 79 8.55 -10.22 -9.48
N PHE A 80 9.23 -10.14 -8.32
CA PHE A 80 8.59 -9.85 -7.05
C PHE A 80 7.95 -8.46 -7.02
N LEU A 81 8.62 -7.45 -7.58
CA LEU A 81 8.10 -6.10 -7.69
C LEU A 81 6.84 -6.07 -8.57
N LEU A 82 6.86 -6.73 -9.73
CA LEU A 82 5.70 -6.83 -10.60
C LEU A 82 4.53 -7.50 -9.87
N PHE A 83 4.80 -8.60 -9.17
CA PHE A 83 3.81 -9.28 -8.33
C PHE A 83 3.19 -8.33 -7.31
N HIS A 84 4.01 -7.58 -6.57
CA HIS A 84 3.54 -6.60 -5.60
C HIS A 84 2.66 -5.51 -6.25
N ILE A 85 3.06 -4.96 -7.40
CA ILE A 85 2.31 -3.90 -8.11
C ILE A 85 0.94 -4.42 -8.57
N VAL A 86 0.88 -5.62 -9.15
CA VAL A 86 -0.38 -6.25 -9.55
C VAL A 86 -1.27 -6.46 -8.33
N LEU A 87 -0.72 -7.00 -7.25
CA LEU A 87 -1.45 -7.25 -6.02
C LEU A 87 -1.95 -5.94 -5.37
N ALA A 88 -1.16 -4.86 -5.41
CA ALA A 88 -1.55 -3.54 -4.92
C ALA A 88 -2.71 -2.94 -5.73
N THR A 89 -2.68 -3.08 -7.05
CA THR A 89 -3.76 -2.66 -7.93
C THR A 89 -5.06 -3.41 -7.60
N VAL A 90 -4.99 -4.73 -7.45
CA VAL A 90 -6.15 -5.56 -7.06
C VAL A 90 -6.67 -5.16 -5.67
N ALA A 91 -5.77 -4.94 -4.70
CA ALA A 91 -6.13 -4.50 -3.35
C ALA A 91 -6.87 -3.16 -3.37
N ALA A 92 -6.42 -2.19 -4.18
CA ALA A 92 -7.08 -0.89 -4.32
C ALA A 92 -8.51 -1.02 -4.87
N VAL A 93 -8.72 -1.81 -5.92
CA VAL A 93 -10.04 -2.05 -6.51
C VAL A 93 -10.99 -2.72 -5.51
N PHE A 94 -10.52 -3.76 -4.82
CA PHE A 94 -11.31 -4.46 -3.80
C PHE A 94 -11.59 -3.58 -2.58
N GLY A 95 -10.62 -2.78 -2.15
CA GLY A 95 -10.74 -1.80 -1.06
C GLY A 95 -11.84 -0.79 -1.35
N MET A 96 -11.79 -0.15 -2.53
CA MET A 96 -12.81 0.79 -2.98
C MET A 96 -14.19 0.14 -3.05
N THR A 97 -14.30 -1.05 -3.64
CA THR A 97 -15.58 -1.79 -3.75
C THR A 97 -16.15 -2.12 -2.36
N THR A 98 -15.30 -2.47 -1.40
CA THR A 98 -15.70 -2.79 -0.04
C THR A 98 -16.21 -1.57 0.72
N LEU A 99 -15.56 -0.42 0.55
CA LEU A 99 -16.01 0.86 1.09
C LEU A 99 -17.37 1.27 0.49
N VAL A 100 -17.51 1.23 -0.84
CA VAL A 100 -18.76 1.58 -1.53
C VAL A 100 -19.93 0.70 -1.07
N THR A 101 -19.72 -0.61 -0.94
CA THR A 101 -20.76 -1.52 -0.45
C THR A 101 -21.09 -1.30 1.02
N GLY A 102 -20.12 -0.85 1.83
CA GLY A 102 -20.32 -0.41 3.21
C GLY A 102 -21.22 0.82 3.28
N PHE A 103 -20.87 1.90 2.56
CA PHE A 103 -21.62 3.16 2.54
C PHE A 103 -23.02 3.02 1.92
N ARG A 104 -23.20 2.11 0.94
CA ARG A 104 -24.52 1.83 0.34
C ARG A 104 -25.36 0.82 1.13
N SER A 105 -24.96 0.49 2.36
CA SER A 105 -25.66 -0.47 3.22
C SER A 105 -25.87 -1.87 2.62
N LYS A 106 -25.06 -2.28 1.63
CA LYS A 106 -25.16 -3.58 0.97
C LYS A 106 -24.43 -4.67 1.77
N PHE A 107 -24.83 -4.88 3.03
CA PHE A 107 -24.05 -5.64 4.00
C PHE A 107 -23.83 -7.11 3.67
N LYS A 108 -24.78 -7.75 2.97
CA LYS A 108 -24.62 -9.13 2.49
C LYS A 108 -23.42 -9.27 1.56
N ILE A 109 -23.27 -8.32 0.63
CA ILE A 109 -22.14 -8.28 -0.32
C ILE A 109 -20.88 -7.85 0.41
N HIS A 110 -20.94 -6.76 1.19
CA HIS A 110 -19.82 -6.22 1.97
C HIS A 110 -19.16 -7.31 2.84
N ARG A 111 -19.94 -8.14 3.54
CA ARG A 111 -19.39 -9.23 4.37
C ARG A 111 -18.64 -10.28 3.56
N LYS A 112 -19.13 -10.62 2.35
CA LYS A 112 -18.49 -11.61 1.49
C LYS A 112 -17.18 -11.07 0.91
N ILE A 113 -17.22 -9.88 0.33
CA ILE A 113 -16.05 -9.29 -0.31
C ILE A 113 -15.05 -8.76 0.71
N GLY A 114 -15.51 -8.22 1.84
CA GLY A 114 -14.65 -7.61 2.87
C GLY A 114 -13.63 -8.58 3.44
N LYS A 115 -13.99 -9.86 3.64
CA LYS A 115 -13.03 -10.91 4.04
C LYS A 115 -11.91 -11.09 3.01
N ILE A 116 -12.28 -11.17 1.73
CA ILE A 116 -11.33 -11.34 0.62
C ILE A 116 -10.45 -10.09 0.51
N THR A 117 -11.06 -8.91 0.51
CA THR A 117 -10.38 -7.62 0.47
C THR A 117 -9.34 -7.51 1.57
N SER A 118 -9.70 -7.81 2.82
CA SER A 118 -8.77 -7.70 3.94
C SER A 118 -7.61 -8.68 3.84
N ILE A 119 -7.82 -9.92 3.37
CA ILE A 119 -6.72 -10.88 3.13
C ILE A 119 -5.75 -10.33 2.08
N ILE A 120 -6.27 -9.90 0.93
CA ILE A 120 -5.45 -9.31 -0.14
C ILE A 120 -4.69 -8.11 0.41
N TRP A 121 -5.37 -7.24 1.16
CA TRP A 121 -4.79 -6.03 1.75
C TRP A 121 -3.59 -6.33 2.66
N PHE A 122 -3.67 -7.35 3.52
CA PHE A 122 -2.55 -7.75 4.36
C PHE A 122 -1.37 -8.27 3.57
N ILE A 123 -1.61 -9.14 2.57
CA ILE A 123 -0.53 -9.67 1.72
C ILE A 123 0.14 -8.52 0.95
N THR A 124 -0.65 -7.58 0.42
CA THR A 124 -0.14 -6.37 -0.25
C THR A 124 0.70 -5.52 0.69
N ALA A 125 0.23 -5.23 1.90
CA ALA A 125 0.96 -4.40 2.85
C ALA A 125 2.30 -5.04 3.26
N ILE A 126 2.30 -6.35 3.55
CA ILE A 126 3.52 -7.10 3.88
C ILE A 126 4.51 -7.05 2.71
N THR A 127 4.05 -7.35 1.49
CA THR A 127 4.92 -7.32 0.31
C THR A 127 5.46 -5.91 0.02
N GLY A 128 4.67 -4.87 0.28
CA GLY A 128 5.11 -3.48 0.17
C GLY A 128 6.20 -3.11 1.18
N VAL A 129 6.08 -3.56 2.43
CA VAL A 129 7.15 -3.42 3.43
C VAL A 129 8.42 -4.14 2.97
N VAL A 130 8.30 -5.35 2.40
CA VAL A 130 9.45 -6.07 1.83
C VAL A 130 10.09 -5.30 0.69
N VAL A 131 9.32 -4.72 -0.24
CA VAL A 131 9.85 -3.84 -1.31
C VAL A 131 10.63 -2.67 -0.70
N TYR A 132 10.07 -2.00 0.31
CA TYR A 132 10.75 -0.91 1.01
C TYR A 132 12.07 -1.39 1.66
N THR A 133 12.06 -2.50 2.38
CA THR A 133 13.25 -3.04 3.03
C THR A 133 14.33 -3.39 2.01
N LEU A 134 13.96 -4.03 0.89
CA LEU A 134 14.90 -4.36 -0.17
C LEU A 134 15.55 -3.11 -0.77
N LEU A 135 14.76 -2.07 -1.07
CA LEU A 135 15.24 -0.88 -1.77
C LEU A 135 15.89 0.19 -0.89
N TYR A 136 15.58 0.26 0.40
CA TYR A 136 16.05 1.36 1.27
C TYR A 136 16.91 0.91 2.45
N ILE A 137 16.93 -0.39 2.77
CA ILE A 137 17.69 -0.93 3.90
C ILE A 137 18.79 -1.89 3.43
N LEU A 138 18.42 -2.90 2.62
CA LEU A 138 19.36 -3.97 2.25
C LEU A 138 20.17 -3.64 0.98
N TYR A 139 19.51 -3.12 -0.05
CA TYR A 139 20.11 -2.86 -1.36
C TYR A 139 19.77 -1.46 -1.88
N PRO A 140 20.15 -0.40 -1.14
CA PRO A 140 19.93 0.98 -1.57
C PRO A 140 20.64 1.24 -2.91
N GLY A 141 19.85 1.55 -3.93
CA GLY A 141 20.34 1.87 -5.27
C GLY A 141 20.26 3.36 -5.59
N GLY A 142 20.65 3.70 -6.82
CA GLY A 142 20.61 5.07 -7.31
C GLY A 142 19.21 5.61 -7.54
N HIS A 143 19.10 6.93 -7.63
CA HIS A 143 17.86 7.64 -7.91
C HIS A 143 17.47 7.48 -9.39
N THR A 144 16.20 7.18 -9.65
CA THR A 144 15.67 7.30 -11.01
C THR A 144 15.23 8.73 -11.27
N LYS A 145 15.19 9.13 -12.53
CA LYS A 145 14.63 10.44 -12.91
C LYS A 145 13.17 10.57 -12.45
N PRO A 146 12.73 11.77 -12.06
CA PRO A 146 11.32 12.09 -11.88
C PRO A 146 10.49 11.74 -13.11
N VAL A 147 9.25 11.29 -12.92
CA VAL A 147 8.36 10.98 -14.06
C VAL A 147 8.04 12.22 -14.88
N ILE A 148 7.95 13.40 -14.25
CA ILE A 148 7.70 14.64 -14.98
C ILE A 148 8.80 14.95 -16.01
N GLU A 149 10.07 14.79 -15.64
CA GLU A 149 11.21 14.95 -16.56
C GLU A 149 11.22 13.84 -17.62
N ALA A 150 10.86 12.62 -17.25
CA ALA A 150 10.80 11.50 -18.21
C ALA A 150 9.75 11.71 -19.31
N ILE A 151 8.67 12.45 -19.03
CA ILE A 151 7.58 12.73 -19.97
C ILE A 151 7.84 14.02 -20.76
N PHE A 152 8.31 15.08 -20.10
CA PHE A 152 8.37 16.42 -20.68
C PHE A 152 9.77 16.90 -21.08
N GLY A 153 10.83 16.14 -20.75
CA GLY A 153 12.22 16.52 -21.01
C GLY A 153 12.78 17.43 -19.92
#